data_AF-A0A4Q7W1R4-F1
#
_entry.id   AF-A0A4Q7W1R4-F1
#
_cell.length_a   1.000
_cell.length_b   1.000
_cell.length_c   1.000
_cell.angle_alpha   90.00
_cell.angle_beta   90.00
_cell.angle_gamma   90.00
#
_symmetry.space_group_name_H-M   'P 1'
#
loop_
_entity.id
_entity.type
_entity.pdbx_description
1 polymer ?
#
loop_
_entity_poly.entity_id
_entity_poly.type
_entity_poly.pdbx_seq_one_letter_code
_entity_poly.pdbx_strand_id
1 'polypeptide(L)'
;MSTGLLNSLRRLGATALDLVQVRVELLSTEIEREKLRLINTLIWIGAAVVLAGTGLAMLAMLVAVYFWDSYRLTALCVLTLVYLAGAVAAAIVARRRWQAPGGAFALTVEELRRDQQALSAATASLRAAAAAGDSAPQPPQP
;
A
#
# COMPACT_ATOMS: atom_id res chain seq x y z
N MET A 1 -21.02 1.21 43.01
CA MET A 1 -20.12 0.18 42.41
C MET A 1 -19.69 0.52 40.97
N SER A 2 -20.25 1.55 40.32
CA SER A 2 -19.99 1.93 38.92
C SER A 2 -18.71 2.75 38.67
N THR A 3 -18.18 3.44 39.68
CA THR A 3 -17.00 4.33 39.56
C THR A 3 -15.72 3.60 39.16
N GLY A 4 -15.54 2.34 39.59
CA GLY A 4 -14.36 1.52 39.26
C GLY A 4 -14.31 1.06 37.80
N LEU A 5 -15.48 0.83 37.18
CA LEU A 5 -15.59 0.43 35.77
C LEU A 5 -15.21 1.57 34.83
N LEU A 6 -15.69 2.79 35.11
CA LEU A 6 -15.33 4.00 34.38
C LEU A 6 -13.82 4.27 34.42
N ASN A 7 -13.19 4.03 35.57
CA ASN A 7 -11.75 4.23 35.71
C ASN A 7 -10.95 3.15 34.96
N SER A 8 -11.41 1.91 34.94
CA SER A 8 -10.81 0.84 34.10
C SER A 8 -10.94 1.13 32.61
N LEU A 9 -12.10 1.61 32.16
CA LEU A 9 -12.32 1.97 30.75
C LEU A 9 -11.41 3.11 30.30
N ARG A 10 -11.24 4.12 31.15
CA ARG A 10 -10.36 5.26 30.88
C ARG A 10 -8.89 4.83 30.80
N ARG A 11 -8.49 3.88 31.66
CA ARG A 11 -7.14 3.32 31.68
C ARG A 11 -6.87 2.43 30.45
N LEU A 12 -7.84 1.61 30.05
CA LEU A 12 -7.82 0.84 28.80
C LEU A 12 -7.70 1.73 27.57
N GLY A 13 -8.48 2.82 27.51
CA GLY A 13 -8.40 3.79 26.41
C GLY A 13 -7.04 4.48 26.31
N ALA A 14 -6.42 4.83 27.45
CA ALA A 14 -5.08 5.40 27.48
C ALA A 14 -4.01 4.40 26.99
N THR A 15 -4.09 3.13 27.43
CA THR A 15 -3.19 2.07 26.97
C THR A 15 -3.37 1.74 25.49
N ALA A 16 -4.59 1.79 24.98
CA ALA A 16 -4.86 1.59 23.56
C ALA A 16 -4.28 2.73 22.70
N LEU A 17 -4.38 3.98 23.15
CA LEU A 17 -3.80 5.13 22.47
C LEU A 17 -2.26 5.03 22.38
N ASP A 18 -1.64 4.65 23.49
CA ASP A 18 -0.18 4.46 23.59
C ASP A 18 0.30 3.34 22.64
N LEU A 19 -0.44 2.24 22.58
CA LEU A 19 -0.15 1.13 21.67
C LEU A 19 -0.31 1.53 20.19
N VAL A 20 -1.34 2.30 19.85
CA VAL A 20 -1.53 2.83 18.48
C VAL A 20 -0.39 3.77 18.11
N GLN A 21 0.05 4.63 19.03
CA GLN A 21 1.14 5.56 18.77
C GLN A 21 2.45 4.83 18.46
N VAL A 22 2.81 3.83 19.26
CA VAL A 22 3.99 2.98 19.02
C VAL A 22 3.88 2.21 17.70
N ARG A 23 2.68 1.71 17.37
CA ARG A 23 2.46 1.02 16.09
C ARG A 23 2.56 1.95 14.90
N VAL A 24 2.01 3.16 14.97
CA VAL A 24 2.11 4.16 13.89
C VAL A 24 3.57 4.56 13.68
N GLU A 25 4.35 4.71 14.75
CA GLU A 25 5.77 5.03 14.68
C GLU A 25 6.59 3.89 14.04
N LEU A 26 6.30 2.64 14.41
CA LEU A 26 6.87 1.45 13.77
C LEU A 26 6.44 1.31 12.31
N LEU A 27 5.15 1.48 12.00
CA LEU A 27 4.60 1.43 10.64
C LEU A 27 5.23 2.51 9.75
N SER A 28 5.41 3.73 10.28
CA SER A 28 6.07 4.81 9.56
C SER A 28 7.52 4.46 9.23
N THR A 29 8.26 3.87 10.18
CA THR A 29 9.64 3.43 9.94
C THR A 29 9.73 2.20 9.03
N GLU A 30 8.75 1.30 9.07
CA GLU A 30 8.66 0.14 8.18
C GLU A 30 8.36 0.57 6.74
N ILE A 31 7.45 1.53 6.54
CA ILE A 31 7.13 2.14 5.24
C ILE A 31 8.37 2.72 4.60
N GLU A 32 9.18 3.45 5.37
CA GLU A 32 10.39 4.09 4.85
C GLU A 32 11.43 3.06 4.40
N ARG A 33 11.57 1.96 5.16
CA ARG A 33 12.43 0.82 4.81
C ARG A 33 11.92 0.05 3.58
N GLU A 34 10.63 -0.24 3.53
CA GLU A 34 9.98 -0.95 2.42
C GLU A 34 10.10 -0.14 1.12
N LYS A 35 9.91 1.18 1.20
CA LYS A 35 9.98 2.13 0.08
C LYS A 35 11.39 2.20 -0.51
N LEU A 36 12.43 2.29 0.33
CA LEU A 36 13.82 2.27 -0.14
C LEU A 36 14.16 0.96 -0.86
N ARG A 37 13.72 -0.17 -0.31
CA ARG A 37 13.93 -1.48 -0.91
C ARG A 37 13.18 -1.64 -2.24
N LEU A 38 11.95 -1.17 -2.32
CA LEU A 38 11.15 -1.14 -3.55
C LEU A 38 11.77 -0.24 -4.62
N ILE A 39 12.18 0.97 -4.26
CA ILE A 39 12.84 1.91 -5.19
C ILE A 39 14.15 1.31 -5.71
N ASN A 40 15.00 0.79 -4.81
CA ASN A 40 16.26 0.17 -5.20
C ASN A 40 16.03 -1.04 -6.13
N THR A 41 15.07 -1.91 -5.78
CA THR A 41 14.70 -3.06 -6.61
C THR A 41 14.14 -2.62 -7.97
N LEU A 42 13.34 -1.55 -8.01
CA LEU A 42 12.78 -0.99 -9.24
C LEU A 42 13.86 -0.44 -10.16
N ILE A 43 14.88 0.22 -9.61
CA ILE A 43 16.05 0.71 -10.37
C ILE A 43 16.80 -0.47 -10.99
N TRP A 44 17.09 -1.52 -10.23
CA TRP A 44 17.78 -2.71 -10.74
C TRP A 44 16.97 -3.46 -11.80
N ILE A 45 15.67 -3.60 -11.60
CA ILE A 45 14.77 -4.17 -12.62
C ILE A 45 14.77 -3.30 -13.88
N GLY A 46 14.67 -1.98 -13.74
CA GLY A 46 14.71 -1.04 -14.86
C GLY A 46 16.02 -1.16 -15.64
N ALA A 47 17.15 -1.17 -14.94
CA ALA A 47 18.47 -1.39 -15.53
C ALA A 47 18.54 -2.73 -16.28
N ALA A 48 18.07 -3.82 -15.67
CA ALA A 48 18.05 -5.14 -16.30
C ALA A 48 17.19 -5.16 -17.58
N VAL A 49 16.03 -4.49 -17.57
CA VAL A 49 15.15 -4.39 -18.75
C VAL A 49 15.82 -3.59 -19.88
N VAL A 50 16.47 -2.46 -19.56
CA VAL A 50 17.20 -1.66 -20.55
C VAL A 50 18.37 -2.45 -21.14
N LEU A 51 19.13 -3.14 -20.29
CA LEU A 51 20.27 -3.94 -20.72
C LEU A 51 19.83 -5.12 -21.60
N ALA A 52 18.75 -5.81 -21.22
CA ALA A 52 18.16 -6.89 -22.01
C ALA A 52 17.63 -6.39 -23.37
N GLY A 53 16.94 -5.25 -23.40
CA GLY A 53 16.45 -4.63 -24.63
C GLY A 53 17.58 -4.21 -25.58
N THR A 54 18.66 -3.66 -25.03
CA THR A 54 19.87 -3.28 -25.78
C THR A 54 20.64 -4.51 -26.28
N GLY A 55 20.78 -5.55 -25.46
CA GLY A 55 21.45 -6.79 -25.83
C GLY A 55 20.71 -7.55 -26.93
N LEU A 56 19.38 -7.60 -26.83
CA LEU A 56 18.52 -8.11 -27.91
C LEU A 56 18.72 -7.24 -29.19
N ALA A 57 19.01 -5.93 -29.03
CA ALA A 57 19.36 -4.89 -30.01
C ALA A 57 20.46 -5.37 -30.94
N MET A 58 21.56 -5.62 -30.26
CA MET A 58 22.81 -6.05 -30.85
C MET A 58 22.67 -7.45 -31.44
N LEU A 59 22.00 -8.38 -30.75
CA LEU A 59 21.75 -9.73 -31.28
C LEU A 59 20.96 -9.66 -32.59
N ALA A 60 19.93 -8.83 -32.61
CA ALA A 60 19.10 -8.59 -33.76
C ALA A 60 19.91 -8.01 -34.94
N MET A 61 20.71 -6.98 -34.69
CA MET A 61 21.60 -6.40 -35.69
C MET A 61 22.62 -7.42 -36.20
N LEU A 62 23.17 -8.26 -35.33
CA LEU A 62 24.11 -9.32 -35.68
C LEU A 62 23.47 -10.37 -36.60
N VAL A 63 22.24 -10.80 -36.29
CA VAL A 63 21.46 -11.69 -37.16
C VAL A 63 21.15 -11.03 -38.50
N ALA A 64 20.77 -9.74 -38.49
CA ALA A 64 20.48 -8.99 -39.71
C ALA A 64 21.70 -8.88 -40.62
N VAL A 65 22.88 -8.57 -40.05
CA VAL A 65 24.15 -8.52 -40.79
C VAL A 65 24.55 -9.89 -41.30
N TYR A 66 24.39 -10.95 -40.49
CA TYR A 66 24.73 -12.32 -40.89
C TYR A 66 23.87 -12.83 -42.06
N PHE A 67 22.56 -12.53 -42.07
CA PHE A 67 21.62 -12.96 -43.13
C PHE A 67 21.44 -11.94 -44.28
N TRP A 68 22.18 -10.82 -44.24
CA TRP A 68 21.98 -9.67 -45.12
C TRP A 68 22.17 -9.97 -46.61
N ASP A 69 22.97 -10.96 -46.98
CA ASP A 69 23.24 -11.25 -48.40
C ASP A 69 22.15 -12.09 -49.09
N SER A 70 21.34 -12.86 -48.35
CA SER A 70 20.35 -13.78 -48.95
C SER A 70 18.89 -13.50 -48.57
N TYR A 71 18.61 -12.92 -47.40
CA TYR A 71 17.24 -12.85 -46.87
C TYR A 71 16.91 -11.55 -46.14
N ARG A 72 17.39 -10.40 -46.63
CA ARG A 72 17.23 -9.07 -46.00
C ARG A 72 15.85 -8.79 -45.41
N LEU A 73 14.79 -8.97 -46.21
CA LEU A 73 13.41 -8.68 -45.76
C LEU A 73 12.91 -9.67 -44.72
N THR A 74 13.15 -10.97 -44.91
CA THR A 74 12.74 -12.01 -43.95
C THR A 74 13.47 -11.84 -42.62
N ALA A 75 14.76 -11.53 -42.65
CA ALA A 75 15.55 -11.22 -41.47
C ALA A 75 14.95 -10.02 -40.72
N LEU A 76 14.66 -8.91 -41.42
CA LEU A 76 14.00 -7.75 -40.81
C LEU A 76 12.62 -8.09 -40.21
N CYS A 77 11.77 -8.84 -40.92
CA CYS A 77 10.43 -9.20 -40.43
C CYS A 77 10.50 -10.07 -39.16
N VAL A 78 11.35 -11.09 -39.14
CA VAL A 78 11.55 -11.95 -37.96
C VAL A 78 12.08 -11.13 -36.79
N LEU A 79 13.06 -10.26 -37.04
CA LEU A 79 13.61 -9.36 -36.04
C LEU A 79 12.55 -8.47 -35.42
N THR A 80 11.75 -7.85 -36.26
CA THR A 80 10.67 -6.96 -35.86
C THR A 80 9.65 -7.69 -35.00
N LEU A 81 9.26 -8.91 -35.39
CA LEU A 81 8.33 -9.75 -34.62
C LEU A 81 8.90 -10.15 -33.25
N VAL A 82 10.16 -10.56 -33.18
CA VAL A 82 10.84 -10.90 -31.91
C VAL A 82 10.91 -9.69 -31.00
N TYR A 83 11.25 -8.53 -31.56
CA TYR A 83 11.26 -7.25 -30.85
C TYR A 83 9.90 -6.86 -30.29
N LEU A 84 8.86 -6.97 -31.13
CA LEU A 84 7.49 -6.65 -30.75
C LEU A 84 7.01 -7.60 -29.63
N ALA A 85 7.29 -8.90 -29.76
CA ALA A 85 6.92 -9.89 -28.76
C ALA A 85 7.63 -9.63 -27.42
N GLY A 86 8.93 -9.30 -27.47
CA GLY A 86 9.70 -8.90 -26.28
C GLY A 86 9.14 -7.65 -25.61
N ALA A 87 8.79 -6.62 -26.41
CA ALA A 87 8.18 -5.39 -25.92
C ALA A 87 6.81 -5.64 -25.26
N VAL A 88 5.95 -6.46 -25.89
CA VAL A 88 4.64 -6.84 -25.33
C VAL A 88 4.80 -7.63 -24.03
N ALA A 89 5.70 -8.61 -23.98
CA ALA A 89 5.97 -9.37 -22.77
C ALA A 89 6.47 -8.48 -21.62
N ALA A 90 7.42 -7.57 -21.92
CA ALA A 90 7.92 -6.60 -20.95
C ALA A 90 6.79 -5.66 -20.46
N ALA A 91 5.91 -5.19 -21.35
CA ALA A 91 4.77 -4.37 -21.01
C ALA A 91 3.77 -5.11 -20.10
N ILE A 92 3.50 -6.40 -20.36
CA ILE A 92 2.64 -7.23 -19.50
C ILE A 92 3.26 -7.40 -18.11
N VAL A 93 4.55 -7.72 -18.02
CA VAL A 93 5.26 -7.88 -16.75
C VAL A 93 5.27 -6.57 -15.97
N ALA A 94 5.57 -5.44 -16.62
CA ALA A 94 5.53 -4.12 -16.02
C ALA A 94 4.12 -3.81 -15.49
N ARG A 95 3.08 -4.02 -16.30
CA ARG A 95 1.69 -3.77 -15.91
C ARG A 95 1.25 -4.65 -14.74
N ARG A 96 1.65 -5.92 -14.69
CA ARG A 96 1.39 -6.82 -13.56
C ARG A 96 2.09 -6.36 -12.28
N ARG A 97 3.33 -5.87 -12.37
CA ARG A 97 4.07 -5.35 -11.20
C ARG A 97 3.53 -4.02 -10.69
N TRP A 98 2.98 -3.18 -11.56
CA TRP A 98 2.34 -1.93 -11.18
C TRP A 98 0.93 -2.13 -10.61
N GLN A 99 0.23 -3.17 -11.08
CA GLN A 99 -1.08 -3.57 -10.54
C GLN A 99 -0.99 -4.45 -9.30
N ALA A 100 0.21 -4.94 -8.95
CA ALA A 100 0.44 -5.59 -7.67
C ALA A 100 0.14 -4.55 -6.57
N PRO A 101 -0.89 -4.76 -5.73
CA PRO A 101 -1.31 -3.75 -4.79
C PRO A 101 -0.22 -3.54 -3.74
N GLY A 102 0.63 -2.53 -3.93
CA GLY A 102 1.48 -1.96 -2.89
C GLY A 102 0.70 -1.16 -1.84
N GLY A 103 -0.60 -1.47 -1.66
CA GLY A 103 -1.58 -0.61 -0.99
C GLY A 103 -2.31 -1.25 0.20
N ALA A 104 -1.79 -2.35 0.75
CA ALA A 104 -2.37 -2.93 1.97
C ALA A 104 -2.39 -1.94 3.15
N PHE A 105 -1.49 -0.95 3.15
CA PHE A 105 -1.30 0.05 4.20
C PHE A 105 -2.33 1.19 4.17
N ALA A 106 -2.82 1.61 3.00
CA ALA A 106 -3.80 2.69 2.91
C ALA A 106 -5.19 2.23 3.40
N LEU A 107 -5.52 0.96 3.12
CA LEU A 107 -6.76 0.33 3.59
C LEU A 107 -6.75 0.09 5.12
N THR A 108 -5.61 -0.22 5.73
CA THR A 108 -5.49 -0.37 7.19
C THR A 108 -5.48 0.97 7.93
N VAL A 109 -4.90 2.03 7.35
CA VAL A 109 -4.95 3.37 7.96
C VAL A 109 -6.37 3.94 7.96
N GLU A 110 -7.14 3.68 6.90
CA GLU A 110 -8.53 4.13 6.81
C GLU A 110 -9.47 3.31 7.72
N GLU A 111 -9.17 2.01 7.93
CA GLU A 111 -9.81 1.19 8.96
C GLU A 111 -9.52 1.71 10.38
N LEU A 112 -8.26 2.05 10.71
CA LEU A 112 -7.92 2.62 12.02
C LEU A 112 -8.57 3.99 12.27
N ARG A 113 -8.74 4.79 11.21
CA ARG A 113 -9.42 6.09 11.27
C ARG A 113 -10.93 5.91 11.54
N ARG A 114 -11.55 4.87 10.98
CA ARG A 114 -12.94 4.50 11.27
C ARG A 114 -13.14 4.04 12.71
N ASP A 115 -12.21 3.24 13.24
CA ASP A 115 -12.25 2.82 14.65
C ASP A 115 -12.14 4.01 15.61
N GLN A 116 -11.30 5.00 15.28
CA GLN A 116 -11.16 6.21 16.08
C GLN A 116 -12.45 7.06 16.11
N GLN A 117 -13.12 7.18 14.96
CA GLN A 117 -14.40 7.86 14.86
C GLN A 117 -15.50 7.15 15.65
N ALA A 118 -15.53 5.81 15.60
CA ALA A 118 -16.49 5.00 16.35
C ALA A 118 -16.34 5.17 17.87
N LEU A 119 -15.10 5.22 18.38
CA LEU A 119 -14.85 5.46 19.81
C LEU A 119 -15.24 6.88 20.25
N SER A 120 -15.01 7.90 19.42
CA SER A 120 -15.38 9.28 19.72
C SER A 120 -16.91 9.49 19.75
N ALA A 121 -17.64 8.80 18.88
CA ALA A 121 -19.11 8.83 18.85
C ALA A 121 -19.72 8.14 20.08
N ALA A 122 -19.14 7.01 20.51
CA ALA A 122 -19.57 6.31 21.72
C ALA A 122 -19.36 7.14 23.00
N THR A 123 -18.33 7.99 23.04
CA THR A 123 -18.09 8.90 24.18
C THR A 123 -19.06 10.07 24.22
N ALA A 124 -19.49 10.57 23.06
CA ALA A 124 -20.49 11.64 22.99
C ALA A 124 -21.90 11.17 23.42
N SER A 125 -22.30 9.94 23.05
CA SER A 125 -23.61 9.38 23.40
C SER A 125 -23.75 9.08 24.90
N LEU A 126 -22.68 8.58 25.54
CA LEU A 126 -22.61 8.40 26.99
C LEU A 126 -22.75 9.72 27.75
N ARG A 127 -22.22 10.81 27.20
CA ARG A 127 -22.33 12.15 27.79
C ARG A 127 -23.74 12.72 27.70
N ALA A 128 -24.43 12.47 26.58
CA ALA A 128 -25.83 12.84 26.39
C ALA A 128 -26.78 12.05 27.33
N ALA A 129 -26.52 10.76 27.54
CA ALA A 129 -27.28 9.94 28.48
C ALA A 129 -27.09 10.38 29.95
N ALA A 130 -25.88 10.80 30.32
CA ALA A 130 -25.60 11.36 31.64
C ALA A 130 -26.33 12.68 31.89
N ALA A 131 -26.43 13.55 30.88
CA ALA A 131 -27.18 14.80 30.97
C ALA A 131 -28.70 14.58 31.09
N ALA A 132 -29.24 13.50 30.49
CA ALA A 132 -30.65 13.12 30.64
C ALA A 132 -30.95 12.53 32.03
N GLY A 133 -30.01 11.80 32.63
CA GLY A 133 -30.15 11.21 33.97
C GLY A 133 -30.17 12.22 35.12
N ASP A 134 -29.61 13.41 34.92
CA ASP A 134 -29.53 14.49 35.93
C ASP A 134 -30.83 15.32 36.06
N SER A 135 -31.86 15.02 35.24
CA SER A 135 -33.14 15.77 35.19
C SER A 135 -34.31 15.09 35.92
N ALA A 136 -34.05 14.06 36.75
CA ALA A 136 -35.09 13.34 37.48
C ALA A 136 -35.67 14.19 38.66
N PRO A 137 -37.01 14.33 38.81
CA PRO A 137 -37.61 15.20 39.82
C PRO A 137 -37.32 14.74 41.26
N GLN A 138 -36.83 15.68 42.09
CA GLN A 138 -36.58 15.47 43.51
C GLN A 138 -37.90 15.23 44.27
N PRO A 139 -38.07 14.12 45.01
CA PRO A 139 -39.31 13.89 45.76
C PRO A 139 -39.45 14.93 46.90
N PRO A 140 -40.67 15.45 47.13
CA PRO A 140 -40.91 16.46 48.15
C PRO A 140 -40.59 15.87 49.54
N GLN A 141 -39.70 16.56 50.25
CA GLN A 141 -39.33 16.24 51.62
C GLN A 141 -40.51 16.60 52.55
N PRO A 142 -40.96 15.68 53.42
CA PRO A 142 -42.07 15.91 54.35
C PRO A 142 -41.69 16.80 55.54
#